data_AF-A0A948SY07-F1
#
_entry.id   AF-A0A948SY07-F1
#
_cell.length_a   1.000
_cell.length_b   1.000
_cell.length_c   1.000
_cell.angle_alpha   90.00
_cell.angle_beta   90.00
_cell.angle_gamma   90.00
#
_symmetry.space_group_name_H-M   'P 1'
#
loop_
_entity.id
_entity.type
_entity.pdbx_description
1 polymer ?
#
loop_
_entity_poly.entity_id
_entity_poly.type
_entity_poly.pdbx_seq_one_letter_code
_entity_poly.pdbx_strand_id
1 'polypeptide(L)'
;MLDHVFTDAIGALREAFEGAFLERQAFEEHFQSDVLLGDLTWETSYGLPGEGSPPRVVAHITLDWPSWSQAMYRRWYLEETLVDLPAIEVEIVFRAQRLSAMPDHEKVLTLATAHSPT
;
A
#
# COMPACT_ATOMS: atom_id res chain seq x y z
N MET A 1 -15.46 2.94 16.82
CA MET A 1 -14.27 2.08 17.01
C MET A 1 -13.56 2.10 15.68
N LEU A 2 -12.33 2.63 15.60
CA LEU A 2 -11.52 2.47 14.39
C LEU A 2 -11.36 0.96 14.18
N ASP A 3 -11.93 0.45 13.09
CA ASP A 3 -11.93 -0.98 12.80
C ASP A 3 -10.49 -1.44 12.59
N HIS A 4 -10.08 -2.44 13.37
CA HIS A 4 -8.74 -3.02 13.41
C HIS A 4 -8.27 -3.50 12.04
N VAL A 5 -9.18 -3.82 11.12
CA VAL A 5 -8.86 -4.34 9.79
C VAL A 5 -7.89 -3.46 8.99
N PHE A 6 -8.05 -2.13 8.99
CA PHE A 6 -7.13 -1.26 8.23
C PHE A 6 -5.76 -1.17 8.89
N THR A 7 -5.73 -1.09 10.22
CA THR A 7 -4.47 -1.12 10.97
C THR A 7 -3.77 -2.49 10.89
N ASP A 8 -4.54 -3.57 10.80
CA ASP A 8 -4.04 -4.93 10.62
C ASP A 8 -3.48 -5.11 9.20
N ALA A 9 -4.13 -4.54 8.18
CA ALA A 9 -3.60 -4.50 6.81
C ALA A 9 -2.28 -3.71 6.74
N ILE A 10 -2.20 -2.55 7.40
CA ILE A 10 -0.95 -1.79 7.55
C ILE A 10 0.12 -2.66 8.25
N GLY A 11 -0.25 -3.34 9.33
CA GLY A 11 0.64 -4.24 10.08
C GLY A 11 1.17 -5.39 9.22
N ALA A 12 0.29 -6.11 8.53
CA ALA A 12 0.64 -7.23 7.66
C ALA A 12 1.57 -6.79 6.51
N LEU A 13 1.32 -5.62 5.92
CA LEU A 13 2.22 -5.07 4.90
C LEU A 13 3.61 -4.78 5.46
N ARG A 14 3.68 -4.15 6.65
CA ARG A 14 4.95 -3.86 7.32
C ARG A 14 5.73 -5.14 7.59
N GLU A 15 5.08 -6.16 8.16
CA GLU A 15 5.69 -7.45 8.43
C GLU A 15 6.22 -8.12 7.15
N ALA A 16 5.44 -8.08 6.05
CA ALA A 16 5.87 -8.62 4.77
C ALA A 16 7.13 -7.90 4.23
N PHE A 17 7.20 -6.59 4.40
CA PHE A 17 8.32 -5.78 3.90
C PHE A 17 9.56 -5.91 4.77
N GLU A 18 9.39 -5.97 6.08
CA GLU A 18 10.46 -6.29 7.03
C GLU A 18 11.00 -7.70 6.78
N GLY A 19 10.12 -8.69 6.54
CA GLY A 19 10.50 -10.05 6.15
C GLY A 19 11.23 -10.13 4.81
N ALA A 20 11.02 -9.15 3.93
CA ALA A 20 11.75 -8.98 2.67
C ALA A 20 13.05 -8.16 2.82
N PHE A 21 13.48 -7.84 4.05
CA PHE A 21 14.68 -7.06 4.36
C PHE A 21 14.67 -5.63 3.79
N LEU A 22 13.48 -5.03 3.62
CA LEU A 22 13.36 -3.63 3.22
C LEU A 22 13.45 -2.71 4.44
N GLU A 23 14.16 -1.59 4.28
CA GLU A 23 14.26 -0.56 5.32
C GLU A 23 13.23 0.55 5.08
N ARG A 24 12.38 0.79 6.07
CA ARG A 24 11.47 1.93 6.06
C ARG A 24 12.27 3.22 6.07
N GLN A 25 11.95 4.13 5.14
CA GLN A 25 12.63 5.41 5.04
C GLN A 25 12.13 6.35 6.14
N ALA A 26 13.04 6.99 6.87
CA ALA A 26 12.69 7.84 8.00
C ALA A 26 11.91 9.10 7.54
N PHE A 27 10.84 9.46 8.27
CA PHE A 27 10.01 10.67 8.11
C PHE A 27 8.92 10.69 7.02
N GLU A 28 8.60 9.56 6.39
CA GLU A 28 7.62 9.54 5.28
C GLU A 28 6.30 8.82 5.59
N GLU A 29 6.05 8.46 6.86
CA GLU A 29 4.77 7.84 7.21
C GLU A 29 3.69 8.88 7.49
N HIS A 30 2.61 8.83 6.73
CA HIS A 30 1.45 9.70 6.89
C HIS A 30 0.19 8.86 7.07
N PHE A 31 -0.59 9.20 8.09
CA PHE A 31 -1.95 8.66 8.24
C PHE A 31 -2.92 9.84 8.19
N GLN A 32 -3.81 9.81 7.21
CA GLN A 32 -4.82 10.84 7.01
C GLN A 32 -6.21 10.23 7.16
N SER A 33 -7.09 10.95 7.85
CA SER A 33 -8.52 10.70 7.83
C SER A 33 -9.19 11.93 7.23
N ASP A 34 -9.87 11.74 6.10
CA ASP A 34 -10.66 12.80 5.50
C ASP A 34 -11.91 13.04 6.35
N VAL A 35 -12.05 14.25 6.89
CA VAL A 35 -13.16 14.60 7.79
C VAL A 35 -14.49 14.73 7.04
N LEU A 36 -14.47 15.09 5.76
CA LEU A 36 -15.66 15.31 4.94
C LEU A 36 -16.17 14.02 4.30
N LEU A 37 -15.26 13.25 3.71
CA LEU A 37 -15.57 12.02 2.99
C LEU A 37 -15.50 10.79 3.90
N GLY A 38 -14.72 10.84 4.98
CA GLY A 38 -14.51 9.71 5.90
C GLY A 38 -13.48 8.69 5.39
N ASP A 39 -12.84 8.95 4.25
CA ASP A 39 -11.81 8.09 3.69
C ASP A 39 -10.58 8.05 4.60
N LEU A 40 -9.93 6.89 4.67
CA LEU A 40 -8.69 6.70 5.41
C LEU A 40 -7.57 6.40 4.42
N THR A 41 -6.48 7.15 4.53
CA THR A 41 -5.29 6.99 3.69
C THR A 41 -4.08 6.80 4.59
N TRP A 42 -3.25 5.83 4.26
CA TRP A 42 -1.97 5.62 4.90
C TRP A 42 -0.87 5.52 3.85
N GLU A 43 0.20 6.28 4.05
CA GLU A 43 1.31 6.38 3.11
C GLU A 43 2.62 6.08 3.82
N THR A 44 3.54 5.44 3.12
CA THR A 44 4.91 5.22 3.60
C THR A 44 5.87 4.96 2.45
N SER A 45 7.15 4.85 2.78
CA SER A 45 8.17 4.46 1.80
C SER A 45 9.17 3.47 2.37
N TYR A 46 9.59 2.54 1.51
CA TYR A 46 10.60 1.54 1.81
C TYR A 46 11.70 1.56 0.76
N GLY A 47 12.92 1.28 1.20
CA GLY A 47 14.11 1.22 0.34
C GLY A 47 14.98 0.02 0.69
N LEU A 48 16.01 -0.19 -0.12
CA LEU A 48 17.03 -1.18 0.21
C LEU A 48 17.97 -0.65 1.30
N PRO A 49 18.50 -1.52 2.16
CA PRO A 49 19.41 -1.13 3.22
C PRO A 49 20.70 -0.51 2.66
N GLY A 50 21.12 0.61 3.25
CA GLY A 50 22.41 1.25 2.92
C GLY A 50 22.44 2.03 1.59
N GLU A 51 21.30 2.29 0.94
CA GLU A 51 21.18 3.03 -0.33
C GLU A 51 21.64 4.50 -0.26
N GLY A 52 21.86 5.04 0.94
CA GLY A 52 22.26 6.42 1.17
C GLY A 52 21.10 7.41 0.93
N SER A 53 21.42 8.71 0.91
CA SER A 53 20.43 9.78 0.70
C SER A 53 20.80 10.65 -0.52
N PRO A 54 19.92 10.77 -1.54
CA PRO A 54 18.65 10.04 -1.70
C PRO A 54 18.87 8.57 -2.15
N PRO A 55 17.96 7.64 -1.79
CA PRO A 55 18.10 6.22 -2.12
C PRO A 55 17.99 5.97 -3.63
N ARG A 56 18.76 5.03 -4.22
CA ARG A 56 18.67 4.79 -5.68
C ARG A 56 17.40 4.04 -6.05
N VAL A 57 16.92 3.18 -5.15
CA VAL A 57 15.70 2.41 -5.30
C VAL A 57 14.81 2.65 -4.08
N VAL A 58 13.57 3.06 -4.33
CA VAL A 58 12.55 3.26 -3.30
C VAL A 58 11.19 2.82 -3.83
N ALA A 59 10.37 2.25 -2.96
CA ALA A 59 8.95 2.02 -3.19
C ALA A 59 8.16 2.98 -2.29
N HIS A 60 7.28 3.77 -2.89
CA HIS A 60 6.26 4.53 -2.19
C HIS A 60 4.98 3.70 -2.17
N ILE A 61 4.31 3.65 -1.03
CA ILE A 61 3.13 2.80 -0.83
C ILE A 61 2.02 3.65 -0.26
N THR A 62 0.84 3.49 -0.85
CA THR A 62 -0.39 4.12 -0.39
C THR A 62 -1.43 3.02 -0.17
N LEU A 63 -2.04 3.02 1.00
CA LEU A 63 -3.22 2.24 1.33
C LEU A 63 -4.39 3.19 1.47
N ASP A 64 -5.44 2.96 0.70
CA ASP A 64 -6.69 3.71 0.77
C ASP A 64 -7.83 2.80 1.21
N TRP A 65 -8.57 3.24 2.22
CA TRP A 65 -9.82 2.61 2.63
C TRP A 65 -10.98 3.60 2.48
N PRO A 66 -11.65 3.58 1.32
CA PRO A 66 -12.74 4.49 1.03
C PRO A 66 -13.92 4.28 1.99
N SER A 67 -14.62 5.36 2.27
CA SER A 67 -15.84 5.39 3.09
C SER A 67 -16.93 4.42 2.62
N TRP A 68 -17.09 4.20 1.32
CA TRP A 68 -18.01 3.19 0.79
C TRP A 68 -17.62 1.76 1.21
N SER A 69 -16.31 1.44 1.19
CA SER A 69 -15.78 0.13 1.56
C SER A 69 -15.90 -0.07 3.08
N GLN A 70 -15.64 0.98 3.86
CA GLN A 70 -15.90 0.99 5.30
C GLN A 70 -17.37 0.72 5.62
N ALA A 71 -18.30 1.35 4.88
CA ALA A 71 -19.73 1.15 5.07
C ALA A 71 -20.15 -0.30 4.72
N MET A 72 -19.62 -0.86 3.63
CA MET A 72 -19.87 -2.26 3.26
C MET A 72 -19.32 -3.24 4.29
N TYR A 73 -18.09 -3.02 4.78
CA TYR A 73 -17.50 -3.83 5.83
C TYR A 73 -18.36 -3.83 7.10
N ARG A 74 -18.83 -2.65 7.54
CA ARG A 74 -19.71 -2.54 8.71
C ARG A 74 -21.06 -3.23 8.50
N ARG A 75 -21.65 -3.09 7.31
CA ARG A 75 -22.92 -3.76 7.00
C ARG A 75 -22.75 -5.27 7.02
N TRP A 76 -21.66 -5.79 6.46
CA TRP A 76 -21.34 -7.20 6.56
C TRP A 76 -21.11 -7.65 8.02
N TYR A 77 -20.34 -6.90 8.79
CA TYR A 77 -20.05 -7.25 10.19
C TYR A 77 -21.30 -7.26 11.08
N LEU A 78 -22.27 -6.37 10.83
CA LEU A 78 -23.48 -6.23 11.65
C LEU A 78 -24.65 -7.09 11.16
N GLU A 79 -24.82 -7.20 9.84
CA GLU A 79 -26.01 -7.78 9.20
C GLU A 79 -25.68 -9.07 8.44
N GLU A 80 -24.42 -9.52 8.44
CA GLU A 80 -23.91 -10.69 7.71
C GLU A 80 -24.24 -10.69 6.20
N THR A 81 -24.59 -9.52 5.65
CA THR A 81 -25.11 -9.39 4.29
C THR A 81 -24.05 -8.79 3.36
N LEU A 82 -23.38 -9.65 2.63
CA LEU A 82 -22.34 -9.31 1.65
C LEU A 82 -22.96 -9.11 0.25
N VAL A 83 -23.21 -7.86 -0.16
CA VAL A 83 -23.65 -7.56 -1.54
C VAL A 83 -22.45 -7.25 -2.42
N ASP A 84 -21.56 -6.40 -1.93
CA ASP A 84 -20.26 -6.11 -2.56
C ASP A 84 -19.15 -6.39 -1.54
N LEU A 85 -17.99 -6.85 -2.04
CA LEU A 85 -16.83 -7.10 -1.21
C LEU A 85 -16.19 -5.75 -0.82
N PRO A 86 -15.97 -5.47 0.48
CA PRO A 86 -15.17 -4.33 0.88
C PRO A 86 -13.74 -4.52 0.38
N ALA A 87 -13.11 -3.45 -0.07
CA ALA A 87 -11.74 -3.43 -0.56
C ALA A 87 -10.89 -2.39 0.18
N ILE A 88 -9.61 -2.72 0.39
CA ILE A 88 -8.56 -1.75 0.68
C ILE A 88 -7.74 -1.65 -0.60
N GLU A 89 -7.60 -0.45 -1.13
CA GLU A 89 -6.82 -0.20 -2.33
C GLU A 89 -5.35 -0.06 -1.93
N VAL A 90 -4.48 -0.76 -2.66
CA VAL A 90 -3.04 -0.76 -2.41
C VAL A 90 -2.33 -0.27 -3.66
N GLU A 91 -1.70 0.89 -3.58
CA GLU A 91 -0.83 1.42 -4.62
C GLU A 91 0.64 1.26 -4.19
N ILE A 92 1.48 0.76 -5.09
CA ILE A 92 2.92 0.65 -4.90
C ILE A 92 3.61 1.32 -6.09
N VAL A 93 4.22 2.47 -5.85
CA VAL A 93 5.01 3.22 -6.85
C VAL A 93 6.48 2.92 -6.64
N PHE A 94 7.05 2.13 -7.55
CA PHE A 94 8.47 1.80 -7.55
C PHE A 94 9.27 2.85 -8.34
N ARG A 95 10.26 3.47 -7.69
CA ARG A 95 11.16 4.45 -8.30
C ARG A 95 12.60 3.97 -8.23
N ALA A 96 13.21 3.79 -9.41
CA ALA A 96 14.63 3.59 -9.57
C ALA A 96 15.27 4.81 -10.24
N GLN A 97 16.39 5.30 -9.70
CA GLN A 97 17.09 6.49 -10.20
C GLN A 97 18.59 6.26 -10.38
N ARG A 98 19.27 7.23 -11.02
CA ARG A 98 20.70 7.13 -11.41
C ARG A 98 20.99 5.93 -12.31
N LEU A 99 20.04 5.58 -13.18
CA LEU A 99 20.21 4.55 -14.18
C LEU A 99 21.20 5.02 -15.25
N SER A 100 22.08 4.14 -15.69
CA SER A 100 23.03 4.43 -16.77
C SER A 100 22.37 4.55 -18.14
N ALA A 101 21.21 3.92 -18.32
CA ALA A 101 20.35 4.00 -19.49
C ALA A 101 18.90 3.72 -19.08
N MET A 102 17.94 4.12 -19.92
CA MET A 102 16.54 3.79 -19.70
C MET A 102 16.33 2.27 -19.83
N PRO A 103 15.73 1.59 -18.83
CA PRO A 103 15.48 0.17 -18.91
C PRO A 103 14.41 -0.13 -19.96
N ASP A 104 14.51 -1.31 -20.55
CA ASP A 104 13.52 -1.84 -21.48
C ASP A 104 12.22 -2.16 -20.73
N HIS A 105 11.18 -1.38 -20.98
CA HIS A 105 9.89 -1.46 -20.28
C HIS A 105 9.17 -2.79 -20.49
N GLU A 106 9.37 -3.46 -21.63
CA GLU A 106 8.77 -4.76 -21.94
C GLU A 106 9.21 -5.84 -20.93
N LYS A 107 10.43 -5.73 -20.40
CA LYS A 107 10.94 -6.65 -19.38
C LYS A 107 10.21 -6.53 -18.04
N VAL A 108 9.61 -5.37 -17.75
CA VAL A 108 8.82 -5.15 -16.53
C VAL A 108 7.38 -5.59 -16.75
N LEU A 109 6.79 -5.21 -17.90
CA LEU A 109 5.40 -5.56 -18.23
C LEU A 109 5.18 -7.07 -18.32
N THR A 110 6.16 -7.82 -18.81
CA THR A 110 6.07 -9.29 -18.93
C THR A 110 6.13 -10.04 -17.60
N LEU A 111 6.61 -9.41 -16.52
CA LEU A 111 6.65 -10.00 -15.17
C LEU A 111 5.33 -9.83 -14.42
N ALA A 112 4.55 -8.79 -14.73
CA ALA A 112 3.26 -8.55 -14.11
C ALA A 112 2.20 -9.48 -14.72
N THR A 113 1.60 -10.35 -13.92
CA THR A 113 0.42 -11.09 -14.36
C THR A 113 -0.75 -10.13 -14.55
N ALA A 114 -1.59 -10.36 -15.56
CA ALA A 114 -2.71 -9.49 -15.88
C ALA A 114 -3.75 -9.37 -14.74
N HIS A 115 -3.74 -10.33 -13.82
CA HIS A 115 -4.65 -10.40 -12.69
C HIS A 115 -3.87 -10.67 -11.40
N SER A 116 -4.35 -10.09 -10.30
CA SER A 116 -3.90 -10.41 -8.95
C SER A 116 -4.14 -11.90 -8.67
N PRO A 117 -3.28 -12.55 -7.86
CA PRO A 117 -3.51 -13.93 -7.44
C PRO A 117 -4.86 -14.06 -6.72
N THR A 118 -5.64 -15.07 -7.12
CA THR A 118 -6.96 -15.43 -6.54
C THR A 118 -6.82 -16.23 -5.26
#